data_AF-A0A090S5X2-F1
#
_entry.id   AF-A0A090S5X2-F1
#
_cell.length_a   1.000
_cell.length_b   1.000
_cell.length_c   1.000
_cell.angle_alpha   90.00
_cell.angle_beta   90.00
_cell.angle_gamma   90.00
#
_symmetry.space_group_name_H-M   'P 1'
#
loop_
_entity.id
_entity.type
_entity.pdbx_description
1 polymer ?
#
loop_
_entity_poly.entity_id
_entity_poly.type
_entity_poly.pdbx_seq_one_letter_code
_entity_poly.pdbx_strand_id
1 'polypeptide(L)'
;MNNVSISTVLEKNKISSENALVFALEAQVLDPFSGSFVETVYLTNHTTDLTIEGQNYVRIPFMLDLSNEAGEVQNVSLNIEDQVGLMTPYLRQYRGLVGTQVIVKLVTVPPESTVASSVDFAEMFNVMSSSAANYVVTLELGAENPLTRACPRRTQLRDRCSHTYRSVECGYTGSMQSCDLTLNGANGCQAHNNTLRYGGSPSITVRNL
;
A
#
# COMPACT_ATOMS: atom_id res chain seq x y z
N MET A 1 -20.64 8.24 4.71
CA MET A 1 -21.37 7.91 5.96
C MET A 1 -20.94 6.50 6.32
N ASN A 2 -19.93 6.39 7.19
CA ASN A 2 -19.42 5.09 7.63
C ASN A 2 -20.38 4.57 8.71
N ASN A 3 -21.28 3.69 8.29
CA ASN A 3 -22.26 3.11 9.18
C ASN A 3 -21.60 1.95 9.93
N VAL A 4 -21.33 2.18 11.21
CA VAL A 4 -21.07 1.13 12.19
C VAL A 4 -22.26 0.15 12.15
N SER A 5 -21.99 -1.15 12.32
CA SER A 5 -23.03 -2.18 12.30
C SER A 5 -24.14 -1.89 13.33
N ILE A 6 -25.38 -2.29 13.03
CA ILE A 6 -26.53 -2.06 13.93
C ILE A 6 -26.31 -2.77 15.27
N SER A 7 -25.68 -3.95 15.25
CA SER A 7 -25.29 -4.69 16.46
C SER A 7 -24.37 -3.87 17.34
N THR A 8 -23.38 -3.19 16.76
CA THR A 8 -22.40 -2.41 17.52
C THR A 8 -22.94 -1.07 17.98
N VAL A 9 -23.89 -0.47 17.24
CA VAL A 9 -24.66 0.68 17.73
C VAL A 9 -25.51 0.29 18.95
N LEU A 10 -26.18 -0.86 18.90
CA LEU A 10 -26.94 -1.37 20.05
C LEU A 10 -26.02 -1.65 21.24
N GLU A 11 -24.85 -2.26 21.00
CA GLU A 11 -23.90 -2.59 22.05
C GLU A 11 -23.30 -1.35 22.72
N LYS A 12 -22.90 -0.35 21.93
CA LYS A 12 -22.42 0.94 22.44
C LYS A 12 -23.46 1.67 23.28
N ASN A 13 -24.75 1.50 22.98
CA ASN A 13 -25.85 2.14 23.70
C ASN A 13 -26.24 1.37 24.97
N LYS A 14 -25.67 0.18 25.25
CA LYS A 14 -25.89 -0.51 26.52
C LYS A 14 -25.13 0.17 27.65
N ILE A 15 -25.72 0.14 28.84
CA ILE A 15 -25.10 0.63 30.08
C ILE A 15 -23.90 -0.23 30.47
N SER A 16 -23.93 -1.53 30.13
CA SER A 16 -22.83 -2.47 30.30
C SER A 16 -22.83 -3.47 29.15
N SER A 17 -21.65 -3.80 28.64
CA SER A 17 -21.39 -4.82 27.63
C SER A 17 -20.19 -5.65 28.08
N GLU A 18 -20.30 -6.97 27.94
CA GLU A 18 -19.17 -7.89 28.17
C GLU A 18 -18.35 -8.12 26.89
N ASN A 19 -18.85 -7.65 25.74
CA ASN A 19 -18.16 -7.76 24.46
C ASN A 19 -17.00 -6.77 24.38
N ALA A 20 -15.86 -7.22 23.85
CA ALA A 20 -14.68 -6.41 23.61
C ALA A 20 -14.62 -5.92 22.15
N LEU A 21 -14.24 -4.66 21.95
CA LEU A 21 -13.90 -4.11 20.65
C LEU A 21 -12.40 -4.28 20.41
N VAL A 22 -12.06 -4.98 19.33
CA VAL A 22 -10.70 -5.42 19.02
C VAL A 22 -10.32 -4.90 17.63
N PHE A 23 -9.07 -4.48 17.48
CA PHE A 23 -8.51 -4.13 16.18
C PHE A 23 -7.86 -5.35 15.54
N ALA A 24 -8.15 -5.53 14.25
CA ALA A 24 -7.59 -6.56 13.41
C ALA A 24 -6.99 -5.92 12.15
N LEU A 25 -5.90 -6.47 11.66
CA LEU A 25 -5.13 -5.95 10.52
C LEU A 25 -4.96 -7.01 9.46
N GLU A 26 -5.16 -6.62 8.21
CA GLU A 26 -4.84 -7.42 7.03
C GLU A 26 -3.79 -6.66 6.21
N ALA A 27 -2.56 -7.14 6.18
CA ALA A 27 -1.49 -6.53 5.38
C ALA A 27 -1.25 -7.36 4.11
N GLN A 28 -1.52 -6.78 2.93
CA GLN A 28 -1.33 -7.44 1.65
C GLN A 28 0.11 -7.26 1.18
N VAL A 29 0.94 -8.30 1.33
CA VAL A 29 2.34 -8.27 0.94
C VAL A 29 2.45 -8.36 -0.58
N LEU A 30 3.14 -7.38 -1.18
CA LEU A 30 3.42 -7.32 -2.61
C LEU A 30 4.92 -7.52 -2.85
N ASP A 31 5.27 -8.21 -3.94
CA ASP A 31 6.65 -8.32 -4.39
C ASP A 31 7.11 -6.96 -4.96
N PRO A 32 8.19 -6.35 -4.42
CA PRO A 32 8.67 -5.04 -4.85
C PRO A 32 9.20 -5.00 -6.29
N PHE A 33 9.54 -6.14 -6.89
CA PHE A 33 10.10 -6.18 -8.25
C PHE A 33 9.03 -6.44 -9.32
N SER A 34 8.11 -7.36 -9.08
CA SER A 34 7.05 -7.70 -10.03
C SER A 34 5.74 -6.93 -9.78
N GLY A 35 5.53 -6.39 -8.58
CA GLY A 35 4.25 -5.83 -8.15
C GLY A 35 3.16 -6.89 -7.96
N SER A 36 3.54 -8.17 -7.92
CA SER A 36 2.59 -9.28 -7.76
C SER A 36 2.23 -9.46 -6.29
N PHE A 37 0.98 -9.84 -6.04
CA PHE A 37 0.53 -10.26 -4.72
C PHE A 37 1.25 -11.53 -4.29
N VAL A 38 1.80 -11.53 -3.07
CA VAL A 38 2.50 -12.68 -2.50
C VAL A 38 1.57 -13.39 -1.51
N GLU A 39 1.21 -12.71 -0.43
CA GLU A 39 0.38 -13.26 0.64
C GLU A 39 -0.27 -12.14 1.47
N THR A 40 -1.21 -12.51 2.34
CA THR A 40 -1.82 -11.59 3.30
C THR A 40 -1.47 -12.01 4.71
N VAL A 41 -0.95 -11.07 5.49
CA VAL A 41 -0.63 -11.28 6.91
C VAL A 41 -1.80 -10.78 7.75
N TYR A 42 -2.31 -11.64 8.63
CA TYR A 42 -3.47 -11.38 9.51
C TYR A 42 -3.03 -11.22 10.95
N LEU A 43 -3.21 -10.03 11.54
CA LEU A 43 -2.78 -9.70 12.90
C LEU A 43 -3.92 -9.16 13.75
N THR A 44 -3.97 -9.52 15.03
CA THR A 44 -4.97 -8.99 15.99
C THR A 44 -4.31 -8.48 17.26
N ASN A 45 -4.80 -7.37 17.81
CA ASN A 45 -4.31 -6.82 19.09
C ASN A 45 -4.94 -7.51 20.32
N HIS A 46 -5.69 -8.60 20.11
CA HIS A 46 -6.31 -9.38 21.15
C HIS A 46 -5.29 -10.25 21.93
N THR A 47 -5.68 -10.70 23.13
CA THR A 47 -4.84 -11.56 23.99
C THR A 47 -4.71 -12.99 23.47
N THR A 48 -5.66 -13.44 22.64
CA THR A 48 -5.68 -14.76 21.99
C THR A 48 -5.84 -14.61 20.49
N ASP A 49 -5.41 -15.64 19.75
CA ASP A 49 -5.68 -15.72 18.31
C ASP A 49 -7.19 -15.71 18.05
N LEU A 50 -7.60 -15.04 16.99
CA LEU A 50 -9.01 -14.87 16.64
C LEU A 50 -9.31 -15.41 15.25
N THR A 51 -10.51 -15.96 15.06
CA THR A 51 -11.06 -16.30 13.76
C THR A 51 -12.05 -15.23 13.34
N ILE A 52 -11.76 -14.53 12.24
CA ILE A 52 -12.59 -13.45 11.70
C ILE A 52 -12.89 -13.80 10.25
N GLU A 53 -14.17 -13.88 9.88
CA GLU A 53 -14.63 -14.23 8.52
C GLU A 53 -14.01 -15.53 7.96
N GLY A 54 -13.65 -16.47 8.85
CA GLY A 54 -13.02 -17.75 8.49
C GLY A 54 -11.49 -17.71 8.34
N GLN A 55 -10.85 -16.56 8.57
CA GLN A 55 -9.39 -16.41 8.60
C GLN A 55 -8.86 -16.39 10.03
N ASN A 56 -7.69 -17.00 10.23
CA ASN A 56 -7.01 -17.00 11.53
C ASN A 56 -6.07 -15.81 11.65
N TYR A 57 -6.37 -14.94 12.60
CA TYR A 57 -5.58 -13.77 12.96
C TYR A 57 -4.65 -14.10 14.12
N VAL A 58 -3.35 -13.86 13.91
CA VAL A 58 -2.32 -14.12 14.91
C VAL A 58 -2.29 -12.99 15.92
N ARG A 59 -2.27 -13.33 17.21
CA ARG A 59 -2.15 -12.34 18.29
C ARG A 59 -0.78 -11.66 18.25
N ILE A 60 -0.76 -10.35 18.07
CA ILE A 60 0.43 -9.51 18.22
C ILE A 60 -0.01 -8.17 18.84
N PRO A 61 0.64 -7.71 19.92
CA PRO A 61 0.34 -6.40 20.47
C PRO A 61 0.72 -5.32 19.46
N PHE A 62 -0.25 -4.47 19.11
CA PHE A 62 -0.02 -3.28 18.32
C PHE A 62 -0.90 -2.12 18.77
N MET A 63 -0.44 -0.91 18.49
CA MET A 63 -1.10 0.35 18.81
C MET A 63 -1.28 1.16 17.53
N LEU A 64 -2.46 1.75 17.37
CA LEU A 64 -2.79 2.61 16.23
C LEU A 64 -3.03 4.02 16.75
N ASP A 65 -2.17 4.94 16.34
CA ASP A 65 -2.23 6.35 16.70
C ASP A 65 -2.69 7.17 15.49
N LEU A 66 -3.76 7.94 15.66
CA LEU A 66 -4.28 8.85 14.63
C LEU A 66 -3.81 10.27 14.97
N SER A 67 -2.93 10.84 14.15
CA SER A 67 -2.58 12.26 14.25
C SER A 67 -3.47 13.09 13.31
N ASN A 68 -4.17 14.06 13.90
CA ASN A 68 -5.04 14.99 13.20
C ASN A 68 -4.59 16.42 13.51
N GLU A 69 -3.63 16.94 12.74
CA GLU A 69 -3.27 18.35 12.79
C GLU A 69 -4.03 19.15 11.72
N ALA A 70 -4.50 20.34 12.09
CA ALA A 70 -5.30 21.17 11.20
C ALA A 70 -4.46 21.66 10.01
N GLY A 71 -4.78 21.16 8.81
CA GLY A 71 -4.08 21.51 7.57
C GLY A 71 -3.12 20.44 7.06
N GLU A 72 -2.93 19.34 7.81
CA GLU A 72 -2.13 18.20 7.37
C GLU A 72 -3.01 17.04 6.86
N VAL A 73 -2.42 16.18 6.02
CA VAL A 73 -3.04 14.93 5.62
C VAL A 73 -3.03 14.02 6.84
N GLN A 74 -4.18 13.43 7.19
CA GLN A 74 -4.28 12.50 8.32
C GLN A 74 -3.23 11.41 8.17
N ASN A 75 -2.35 11.29 9.16
CA ASN A 75 -1.35 10.25 9.22
C ASN A 75 -1.75 9.28 10.34
N VAL A 76 -1.70 7.99 10.02
CA VAL A 76 -2.03 6.93 10.97
C VAL A 76 -0.77 6.15 11.23
N SER A 77 -0.19 6.26 12.42
CA SER A 77 0.99 5.48 12.78
C SER A 77 0.56 4.19 13.46
N LEU A 78 1.03 3.07 12.93
CA LEU A 78 0.80 1.73 13.45
C LEU A 78 2.11 1.21 14.06
N ASN A 79 2.11 1.00 15.37
CA ASN A 79 3.24 0.49 16.14
C ASN A 79 2.99 -0.95 16.53
N ILE A 80 3.75 -1.89 15.96
CA ILE A 80 3.62 -3.33 16.18
C ILE A 80 4.81 -3.80 17.03
N GLU A 81 4.53 -4.43 18.17
CA GLU A 81 5.54 -5.03 19.02
C GLU A 81 5.89 -6.44 18.52
N ASP A 82 6.91 -6.54 17.67
CA ASP A 82 7.34 -7.77 17.02
C ASP A 82 8.42 -8.51 17.82
N GLN A 83 8.11 -8.89 19.06
CA GLN A 83 9.03 -9.68 19.89
C GLN A 83 9.27 -11.10 19.34
N VAL A 84 8.31 -11.62 18.58
CA VAL A 84 8.36 -12.97 17.98
C VAL A 84 9.14 -12.97 16.66
N GLY A 85 9.30 -11.81 16.01
CA GLY A 85 10.00 -11.68 14.74
C GLY A 85 9.17 -12.15 13.54
N LEU A 86 7.85 -11.96 13.59
CA LEU A 86 6.91 -12.29 12.51
C LEU A 86 6.93 -11.22 11.41
N MET A 87 6.96 -9.93 11.76
CA MET A 87 6.88 -8.82 10.80
C MET A 87 8.25 -8.39 10.25
N THR A 88 9.30 -8.52 11.07
CA THR A 88 10.67 -8.14 10.73
C THR A 88 11.21 -8.81 9.46
N PRO A 89 10.98 -10.11 9.20
CA PRO A 89 11.37 -10.76 7.95
C PRO A 89 10.68 -10.14 6.73
N TYR A 90 9.37 -9.84 6.83
CA TYR A 90 8.61 -9.22 5.75
C TYR A 90 9.16 -7.84 5.38
N LEU A 91 9.49 -7.01 6.37
CA LEU A 91 10.09 -5.70 6.14
C LEU A 91 11.43 -5.81 5.40
N ARG A 92 12.27 -6.77 5.77
CA ARG A 92 13.59 -6.97 5.14
C ARG A 92 13.47 -7.49 3.71
N GLN A 93 12.53 -8.39 3.47
CA GLN A 93 12.36 -9.03 2.17
C GLN A 93 11.62 -8.13 1.16
N TYR A 94 10.61 -7.38 1.61
CA TYR A 94 9.67 -6.65 0.74
C TYR A 94 9.83 -5.13 0.83
N ARG A 95 11.07 -4.63 0.92
CA ARG A 95 11.40 -3.19 0.94
C ARG A 95 10.59 -2.36 1.96
N GLY A 96 10.45 -2.88 3.17
CA GLY A 96 9.74 -2.21 4.25
C GLY A 96 8.21 -2.20 4.07
N LEU A 97 7.66 -3.04 3.19
CA LEU A 97 6.24 -3.06 2.86
C LEU A 97 5.73 -1.71 2.30
N VAL A 98 6.62 -0.83 1.85
CA VAL A 98 6.20 0.47 1.32
C VAL A 98 5.38 0.28 0.04
N GLY A 99 4.20 0.89 -0.01
CA GLY A 99 3.24 0.77 -1.10
C GLY A 99 2.32 -0.44 -1.03
N THR A 100 2.42 -1.26 0.03
CA THR A 100 1.41 -2.30 0.28
C THR A 100 0.13 -1.72 0.87
N GLN A 101 -0.98 -2.42 0.65
CA GLN A 101 -2.27 -2.07 1.22
C GLN A 101 -2.44 -2.77 2.58
N VAL A 102 -2.88 -2.01 3.58
CA VAL A 102 -3.22 -2.49 4.92
C VAL A 102 -4.68 -2.16 5.19
N ILE A 103 -5.45 -3.15 5.60
CA ILE A 103 -6.86 -3.01 5.98
C ILE A 103 -6.95 -3.10 7.49
N VAL A 104 -7.40 -2.01 8.13
CA VAL A 104 -7.67 -1.96 9.56
C VAL A 104 -9.15 -2.27 9.77
N LYS A 105 -9.45 -3.33 10.50
CA LYS A 105 -10.80 -3.76 10.88
C LYS A 105 -11.03 -3.54 12.37
N LEU A 106 -12.20 -3.00 12.74
CA LEU A 106 -12.71 -3.02 14.12
C LEU A 106 -13.73 -4.14 14.23
N VAL A 107 -13.59 -4.99 15.24
CA VAL A 107 -14.32 -6.23 15.36
C VAL A 107 -14.85 -6.38 16.78
N THR A 108 -16.11 -6.78 16.91
CA THR A 108 -16.71 -7.10 18.21
C THR A 108 -16.50 -8.59 18.54
N VAL A 109 -15.90 -8.85 19.69
CA VAL A 109 -15.58 -10.19 20.19
C VAL A 109 -16.34 -10.45 21.49
N PRO A 110 -17.16 -11.52 21.56
CA PRO A 110 -17.81 -11.94 22.80
C PRO A 110 -16.81 -12.41 23.86
N PRO A 111 -17.18 -12.32 25.15
CA PRO A 111 -16.36 -12.89 26.21
C PRO A 111 -16.14 -14.39 25.95
N GLU A 112 -14.90 -14.85 26.17
CA GLU A 112 -14.48 -16.26 26.04
C GLU A 112 -14.62 -16.87 24.63
N SER A 113 -14.96 -16.08 23.61
CA SER A 113 -15.01 -16.53 22.21
C SER A 113 -13.69 -16.28 21.50
N THR A 114 -13.26 -17.25 20.69
CA THR A 114 -12.18 -17.08 19.72
C THR A 114 -12.68 -16.66 18.34
N VAL A 115 -14.00 -16.58 18.16
CA VAL A 115 -14.65 -16.19 16.89
C VAL A 115 -15.27 -14.82 17.06
N ALA A 116 -14.98 -13.94 16.10
CA ALA A 116 -15.60 -12.62 16.03
C ALA A 116 -17.07 -12.68 15.65
N SER A 117 -17.90 -11.86 16.30
CA SER A 117 -19.34 -11.79 16.02
C SER A 117 -19.65 -10.98 14.76
N SER A 118 -18.99 -9.83 14.61
CA SER A 118 -19.19 -8.94 13.46
C SER A 118 -17.96 -8.06 13.22
N VAL A 119 -17.71 -7.76 11.94
CA VAL A 119 -16.81 -6.69 11.53
C VAL A 119 -17.62 -5.40 11.46
N ASP A 120 -17.22 -4.41 12.25
CA ASP A 120 -18.00 -3.18 12.48
C ASP A 120 -17.50 -2.01 11.64
N PHE A 121 -16.20 -1.99 11.39
CA PHE A 121 -15.52 -0.96 10.65
C PHE A 121 -14.36 -1.60 9.89
N ALA A 122 -14.14 -1.16 8.66
CA ALA A 122 -12.99 -1.55 7.86
C ALA A 122 -12.52 -0.34 7.07
N GLU A 123 -11.23 0.00 7.19
CA GLU A 123 -10.62 1.11 6.46
C GLU A 123 -9.33 0.65 5.79
N MET A 124 -9.11 1.11 4.57
CA MET A 124 -7.96 0.74 3.76
C MET A 124 -6.95 1.88 3.75
N PHE A 125 -5.71 1.56 4.09
CA PHE A 125 -4.58 2.47 4.08
C PHE A 125 -3.45 1.91 3.21
N ASN A 126 -2.55 2.79 2.79
CA ASN A 126 -1.31 2.38 2.14
C ASN A 126 -0.14 2.67 3.08
N VAL A 127 0.84 1.76 3.12
CA VAL A 127 2.08 1.98 3.86
C VAL A 127 2.92 3.02 3.10
N MET A 128 3.13 4.18 3.72
CA MET A 128 3.91 5.28 3.16
C MET A 128 5.38 5.16 3.56
N SER A 129 5.63 4.78 4.80
CA SER A 129 6.97 4.57 5.31
C SER A 129 6.95 3.47 6.38
N SER A 130 8.12 2.90 6.66
CA SER A 130 8.30 1.85 7.65
C SER A 130 9.63 2.02 8.36
N SER A 131 9.64 1.77 9.66
CA SER A 131 10.87 1.65 10.45
C SER A 131 10.77 0.48 11.42
N ALA A 132 11.93 -0.10 11.76
CA ALA A 132 12.01 -1.18 12.74
C ALA A 132 13.19 -0.92 13.67
N ALA A 133 12.90 -0.72 14.95
CA ALA A 133 13.90 -0.48 15.99
C ALA A 133 13.47 -1.13 17.30
N ASN A 134 14.41 -1.74 18.04
CA ASN A 134 14.16 -2.32 19.37
C ASN A 134 12.94 -3.27 19.44
N TYR A 135 12.76 -4.14 18.43
CA TYR A 135 11.61 -5.06 18.32
C TYR A 135 10.25 -4.36 18.14
N VAL A 136 10.24 -3.07 17.84
CA VAL A 136 9.05 -2.32 17.46
C VAL A 136 9.13 -2.00 15.97
N VAL A 137 8.08 -2.40 15.25
CA VAL A 137 7.86 -2.08 13.85
C VAL A 137 6.87 -0.92 13.80
N THR A 138 7.31 0.22 13.31
CA THR A 138 6.45 1.39 13.08
C THR A 138 6.16 1.52 11.59
N LEU A 139 4.88 1.45 11.23
CA LEU A 139 4.38 1.69 9.88
C LEU A 139 3.63 3.02 9.88
N GLU A 140 4.00 3.92 8.97
CA GLU A 140 3.21 5.12 8.69
C GLU A 140 2.20 4.78 7.61
N LEU A 141 0.93 4.74 7.99
CA LEU A 141 -0.21 4.47 7.14
C LEU A 141 -0.79 5.81 6.68
N GLY A 142 -0.75 6.02 5.38
CA GLY A 142 -1.34 7.20 4.74
C GLY A 142 -2.58 6.83 3.95
N ALA A 143 -3.56 7.73 3.96
CA ALA A 143 -4.54 7.77 2.90
C ALA A 143 -3.83 8.12 1.57
N GLU A 144 -4.29 7.56 0.45
CA GLU A 144 -3.75 7.89 -0.85
C GLU A 144 -3.89 9.40 -1.11
N ASN A 145 -2.77 10.14 -1.12
CA ASN A 145 -2.79 11.55 -1.44
C ASN A 145 -2.69 11.72 -2.97
N PRO A 146 -3.77 12.12 -3.67
CA PRO A 146 -3.72 12.31 -5.12
C PRO A 146 -2.78 13.47 -5.52
N LEU A 147 -2.43 14.38 -4.61
CA LEU A 147 -1.54 15.51 -4.87
C LEU A 147 -0.05 15.13 -4.82
N THR A 148 0.32 14.03 -4.16
CA THR A 148 1.71 13.52 -4.21
C THR A 148 1.97 12.71 -5.47
N ARG A 149 0.92 12.29 -6.17
CA ARG A 149 1.06 11.67 -7.48
C ARG A 149 1.43 12.73 -8.51
N ALA A 150 2.59 12.55 -9.14
CA ALA A 150 2.97 13.37 -10.28
C ALA A 150 1.89 13.26 -11.37
N CYS A 151 1.20 14.37 -11.61
CA CYS A 151 0.24 14.52 -12.69
C CYS A 151 0.75 15.61 -13.64
N PRO A 152 1.03 15.30 -14.91
CA PRO A 152 0.78 14.03 -15.61
C PRO A 152 1.76 12.92 -15.19
N ARG A 153 1.31 11.65 -15.23
CA ARG A 153 2.14 10.46 -14.90
C ARG A 153 3.43 10.37 -15.73
N ARG A 154 3.49 11.04 -16.88
CA ARG A 154 4.63 11.01 -17.81
C ARG A 154 5.02 12.42 -18.21
N THR A 155 6.32 12.68 -18.24
CA THR A 155 6.88 13.92 -18.75
C THR A 155 6.92 13.89 -20.27
N GLN A 156 6.39 14.93 -20.91
CA GLN A 156 6.55 15.14 -22.35
C GLN A 156 7.91 15.82 -22.59
N LEU A 157 8.84 15.09 -23.19
CA LEU A 157 10.16 15.60 -23.55
C LEU A 157 10.27 15.71 -25.08
N ARG A 158 10.97 16.74 -25.55
CA ARG A 158 11.18 16.98 -26.98
C ARG A 158 12.06 15.90 -27.62
N ASP A 159 13.22 15.67 -27.01
CA ASP A 159 14.32 14.88 -27.62
C ASP A 159 14.45 13.46 -27.04
N ARG A 160 13.61 13.12 -26.04
CA ARG A 160 13.67 11.83 -25.33
C ARG A 160 12.31 11.13 -25.33
N CYS A 161 12.34 9.84 -25.64
CA CYS A 161 11.20 8.94 -25.52
C CYS A 161 10.88 8.72 -24.04
N SER A 162 9.60 8.86 -23.68
CA SER A 162 9.13 8.60 -22.32
C SER A 162 8.69 7.15 -22.09
N HIS A 163 8.75 6.28 -23.10
CA HIS A 163 8.40 4.85 -22.96
C HIS A 163 9.58 4.06 -22.41
N THR A 164 9.28 3.12 -21.52
CA THR A 164 10.25 2.09 -21.14
C THR A 164 10.55 1.19 -22.34
N TYR A 165 11.82 0.94 -22.61
CA TYR A 165 12.20 0.11 -23.76
C TYR A 165 11.58 -1.29 -23.68
N ARG A 166 11.00 -1.77 -24.79
CA ARG A 166 10.26 -3.05 -24.88
C ARG A 166 8.99 -3.15 -24.04
N SER A 167 8.51 -2.05 -23.45
CA SER A 167 7.18 -2.03 -22.83
C SER A 167 6.08 -2.22 -23.87
N VAL A 168 4.86 -2.49 -23.41
CA VAL A 168 3.68 -2.62 -24.29
C VAL A 168 3.48 -1.37 -25.16
N GLU A 169 3.75 -0.19 -24.59
CA GLU A 169 3.62 1.07 -25.32
C GLU A 169 4.76 1.29 -26.32
N CYS A 170 6.00 0.91 -25.96
CA CYS A 170 7.13 0.95 -26.90
C CYS A 170 6.91 -0.04 -28.06
N GLY A 171 6.47 -1.27 -27.78
CA GLY A 171 6.16 -2.29 -28.79
C GLY A 171 7.34 -2.86 -29.56
N TYR A 172 8.59 -2.51 -29.21
CA TYR A 172 9.77 -3.04 -29.88
C TYR A 172 10.07 -4.48 -29.42
N THR A 173 10.15 -5.41 -30.37
CA THR A 173 10.43 -6.85 -30.14
C THR A 173 11.69 -7.34 -30.88
N GLY A 174 12.52 -6.43 -31.38
CA GLY A 174 13.72 -6.77 -32.16
C GLY A 174 14.93 -7.19 -31.31
N SER A 175 16.04 -7.51 -31.99
CA SER A 175 17.24 -8.11 -31.40
C SER A 175 18.14 -7.14 -30.62
N MET A 176 18.09 -5.83 -30.93
CA MET A 176 18.93 -4.83 -30.25
C MET A 176 18.64 -4.80 -28.74
N GLN A 177 19.70 -4.79 -27.92
CA GLN A 177 19.60 -5.00 -26.48
C GLN A 177 19.27 -3.74 -25.68
N SER A 178 19.58 -2.55 -26.21
CA SER A 178 19.39 -1.28 -25.53
C SER A 178 18.81 -0.24 -26.48
N CYS A 179 18.35 0.88 -25.92
CA CYS A 179 17.85 2.04 -26.64
C CYS A 179 18.28 3.30 -25.88
N ASP A 180 18.75 4.32 -26.58
CA ASP A 180 19.20 5.59 -25.97
C ASP A 180 18.05 6.62 -25.80
N LEU A 181 16.81 6.18 -26.06
CA LEU A 181 15.57 6.95 -26.01
C LEU A 181 15.56 8.17 -26.95
N THR A 182 16.48 8.29 -27.90
CA THR A 182 16.43 9.34 -28.93
C THR A 182 15.50 8.95 -30.08
N LEU A 183 15.02 9.93 -30.83
CA LEU A 183 14.36 9.66 -32.11
C LEU A 183 15.39 9.20 -33.16
N ASN A 184 16.50 9.93 -33.26
CA ASN A 184 17.54 9.78 -34.27
C ASN A 184 18.88 9.38 -33.61
N GLY A 185 19.66 8.53 -34.28
CA GLY A 185 20.96 8.08 -33.80
C GLY A 185 21.21 6.62 -34.12
N ALA A 186 22.40 6.11 -33.82
CA ALA A 186 22.75 4.70 -34.04
C ALA A 186 21.95 3.72 -33.15
N ASN A 187 21.39 4.21 -32.03
CA ASN A 187 20.63 3.42 -31.06
C ASN A 187 19.29 4.08 -30.68
N GLY A 188 18.77 4.94 -31.57
CA GLY A 188 17.50 5.64 -31.42
C GLY A 188 16.33 4.91 -32.09
N CYS A 189 15.11 5.38 -31.87
CA CYS A 189 13.88 4.73 -32.38
C CYS A 189 13.87 4.54 -33.90
N GLN A 190 14.57 5.38 -34.67
CA GLN A 190 14.74 5.19 -36.11
C GLN A 190 15.60 3.96 -36.44
N ALA A 191 16.72 3.73 -35.74
CA ALA A 191 17.55 2.54 -35.92
C ALA A 191 16.81 1.25 -35.54
N HIS A 192 15.90 1.35 -34.57
CA HIS A 192 15.00 0.27 -34.16
C HIS A 192 13.77 0.09 -35.07
N ASN A 193 13.61 0.86 -36.15
CA ASN A 193 12.43 0.88 -37.01
C ASN A 193 11.11 1.07 -36.23
N ASN A 194 11.14 1.85 -35.14
CA ASN A 194 10.02 2.03 -34.21
C ASN A 194 9.65 3.51 -34.01
N THR A 195 9.73 4.31 -35.08
CA THR A 195 9.43 5.75 -35.04
C THR A 195 7.94 6.02 -34.80
N LEU A 196 7.05 5.13 -35.24
CA LEU A 196 5.59 5.28 -35.06
C LEU A 196 5.17 5.27 -33.59
N ARG A 197 5.93 4.57 -32.73
CA ARG A 197 5.68 4.47 -31.27
C ARG A 197 6.68 5.30 -30.46
N TYR A 198 7.29 6.32 -31.07
CA TYR A 198 8.15 7.22 -30.35
C TYR A 198 7.34 8.06 -29.35
N GLY A 199 7.72 7.99 -28.08
CA GLY A 199 7.00 8.64 -26.97
C GLY A 199 7.52 10.02 -26.59
N GLY A 200 8.33 10.64 -27.45
CA GLY A 200 8.72 12.04 -27.31
C GLY A 200 7.79 12.95 -28.11
N SER A 201 7.93 14.26 -27.92
CA SER A 201 7.10 15.27 -28.60
C SER A 201 7.99 16.29 -29.32
N PRO A 202 8.51 15.95 -30.52
CA PRO A 202 9.46 16.81 -31.25
C PRO A 202 8.89 18.18 -31.65
N SER A 203 7.56 18.30 -31.67
CA SER A 203 6.82 19.55 -31.95
C SER A 203 6.89 20.56 -30.80
N ILE A 204 7.35 20.17 -29.61
CA ILE A 204 7.55 21.11 -28.51
C ILE A 204 8.71 22.04 -28.87
N THR A 205 8.37 23.30 -29.15
CA THR A 205 9.35 24.37 -29.39
C THR A 205 9.73 25.02 -28.07
N VAL A 206 11.04 25.16 -27.81
CA VAL A 206 11.51 26.01 -26.71
C VAL A 206 11.29 27.46 -27.14
N ARG A 207 10.48 28.22 -26.40
CA ARG A 207 10.42 29.68 -26.59
C ARG A 207 11.76 30.20 -26.06
N ASN A 208 12.68 30.54 -26.97
CA ASN A 208 13.96 31.15 -26.59
C ASN A 208 13.64 32.40 -25.75
N LEU A 209 13.96 32.35 -24.45
CA LEU A 209 14.00 33.50 -23.55
C LEU A 209 15.43 34.05 -23.54
#